data_AF-A0A0H5R832-F1
#
_entry.id   AF-A0A0H5R832-F1
#
_cell.length_a   1.000
_cell.length_b   1.000
_cell.length_c   1.000
_cell.angle_alpha   90.00
_cell.angle_beta   90.00
_cell.angle_gamma   90.00
#
_symmetry.space_group_name_H-M   'P 1'
#
loop_
_entity.id
_entity.type
_entity.pdbx_description
1 polymer ?
#
loop_
_entity_poly.entity_id
_entity_poly.type
_entity_poly.pdbx_seq_one_letter_code
_entity_poly.pdbx_strand_id
1 'polypeptide(L)'
;MSRLVHLARRSFATNQLTKAESRQHAIQTVKEVAKTSVNFAFVGGSIILTGAVVYSISSALFSPSSPYKVRDKSFDRIREDEEVIKIIGTPMKAFGEGSRRRSQLVHNQEVVDGVKHVKVQYHISGPNAQGDVFAEAKQSGWFGGLDFNYIIVDCPRRKPVYVVDRRDEQATSQ
;
A
#
# COMPACT_ATOMS: atom_id res chain seq x y z
N MET A 1 -36.41 17.15 77.93
CA MET A 1 -36.79 16.80 76.53
C MET A 1 -36.18 17.71 75.45
N SER A 2 -35.70 18.92 75.77
CA SER A 2 -35.18 19.88 74.76
C SER A 2 -33.87 19.45 74.04
N ARG A 3 -32.91 18.82 74.74
CA ARG A 3 -31.60 18.45 74.13
C ARG A 3 -31.68 17.38 73.04
N LEU A 4 -32.59 16.41 73.17
CA LEU A 4 -32.74 15.32 72.20
C LEU A 4 -33.30 15.82 70.85
N VAL A 5 -34.24 16.77 70.88
CA VAL A 5 -34.81 17.37 69.66
C VAL A 5 -33.76 18.18 68.90
N HIS A 6 -32.89 18.91 69.61
CA HIS A 6 -31.80 19.66 68.98
C HIS A 6 -30.71 18.74 68.38
N LEU A 7 -30.40 17.62 69.02
CA LEU A 7 -29.44 16.64 68.50
C LEU A 7 -29.99 15.91 67.27
N ALA A 8 -31.26 15.50 67.29
CA ALA A 8 -31.93 14.89 66.15
C ALA A 8 -31.99 15.85 64.95
N ARG A 9 -32.33 17.13 65.18
CA ARG A 9 -32.32 18.15 64.11
C ARG A 9 -30.93 18.40 63.53
N ARG A 10 -29.88 18.42 64.39
CA ARG A 10 -28.50 18.57 63.93
C ARG A 10 -28.03 17.36 63.11
N SER A 11 -28.31 16.15 63.58
CA SER A 11 -28.02 14.90 62.86
C SER A 11 -28.70 14.85 61.48
N PHE A 12 -29.96 15.28 61.41
CA PHE A 12 -30.68 15.32 60.14
C PHE A 12 -30.08 16.36 59.18
N ALA A 13 -29.73 17.54 59.68
CA ALA A 13 -29.09 18.58 58.88
C ALA A 13 -27.71 18.16 58.36
N THR A 14 -26.88 17.53 59.20
CA THR A 14 -25.54 17.06 58.79
C THR A 14 -25.61 15.91 57.77
N ASN A 15 -26.58 15.00 57.92
CA ASN A 15 -26.80 13.91 56.96
C ASN A 15 -27.27 14.44 55.59
N GLN A 16 -28.06 15.52 55.58
CA GLN A 16 -28.54 16.13 54.33
C GLN A 16 -27.44 16.94 53.63
N LEU A 17 -26.56 17.62 54.37
CA LEU A 17 -25.38 18.29 53.80
C LEU A 17 -24.41 17.28 53.17
N THR A 18 -24.02 16.24 53.90
CA THR A 18 -23.10 15.20 53.39
C THR A 18 -23.65 14.50 52.15
N LYS A 19 -24.97 14.23 52.11
CA LYS A 19 -25.64 13.69 50.91
C LYS A 19 -25.63 14.67 49.74
N ALA A 20 -25.79 15.98 49.99
CA ALA A 20 -25.73 17.00 48.95
C ALA A 20 -24.31 17.16 48.39
N GLU A 21 -23.29 17.20 49.24
CA GLU A 21 -21.87 17.28 48.85
C GLU A 21 -21.45 16.05 48.03
N SER A 22 -21.86 14.85 48.46
CA SER A 22 -21.59 13.61 47.73
C SER A 22 -22.22 13.62 46.32
N ARG A 23 -23.42 14.18 46.19
CA ARG A 23 -24.09 14.34 44.89
C ARG A 23 -23.40 15.37 44.01
N GLN A 24 -22.96 16.49 44.58
CA GLN A 24 -22.22 17.52 43.85
C GLN A 24 -20.88 16.98 43.34
N HIS A 25 -20.14 16.25 44.18
CA HIS A 25 -18.90 15.59 43.79
C HIS A 25 -19.12 14.58 42.66
N ALA A 26 -20.13 13.72 42.77
CA ALA A 26 -20.48 12.76 41.71
C ALA A 26 -20.84 13.45 40.38
N ILE A 27 -21.60 14.55 40.43
CA ILE A 27 -21.96 15.33 39.24
C ILE A 27 -20.73 16.01 38.61
N GLN A 28 -19.79 16.52 39.42
CA GLN A 28 -18.55 17.11 38.94
C GLN A 28 -17.66 16.06 38.25
N THR A 29 -17.48 14.89 38.87
CA THR A 29 -16.71 13.79 38.26
C THR A 29 -17.30 13.36 36.92
N VAL A 30 -18.62 13.20 36.82
CA VAL A 30 -19.28 12.84 35.55
C VAL A 30 -19.07 13.92 34.48
N LYS A 31 -19.13 15.21 34.84
CA LYS A 31 -18.88 16.31 33.90
C LYS A 31 -17.43 16.33 33.39
N GLU A 32 -16.45 16.04 34.23
CA GLU A 32 -15.04 15.99 33.85
C GLU A 32 -14.73 14.77 32.96
N VAL A 33 -15.28 13.60 33.31
CA VAL A 33 -15.16 12.38 32.50
C VAL A 33 -15.83 12.57 31.14
N ALA A 34 -17.01 13.20 31.08
CA ALA A 34 -17.72 13.48 29.84
C ALA A 34 -16.96 14.44 28.92
N LYS A 35 -16.33 15.49 29.47
CA LYS A 35 -15.48 16.40 28.67
C LYS A 35 -14.29 15.66 28.05
N THR A 36 -13.71 14.74 28.81
CA THR A 36 -12.54 13.96 28.38
C THR A 36 -12.94 12.89 27.35
N SER A 37 -14.09 12.24 27.50
CA SER A 37 -14.56 11.19 26.59
C SER A 37 -14.89 11.70 25.20
N VAL A 38 -15.40 12.93 25.08
CA VAL A 38 -15.71 13.53 23.77
C VAL A 38 -14.44 13.77 22.96
N ASN A 39 -13.36 14.22 23.60
CA ASN A 39 -12.08 14.41 22.92
C ASN A 39 -11.49 13.09 22.42
N PHE A 40 -11.55 12.01 23.22
CA PHE A 40 -11.11 10.68 22.78
C PHE A 40 -11.98 10.12 21.65
N ALA A 41 -13.28 10.33 21.68
CA ALA A 41 -14.17 9.92 20.59
C ALA A 41 -13.84 10.68 19.29
N PHE A 42 -13.55 11.98 19.38
CA PHE A 42 -13.18 12.78 18.22
C PHE A 42 -11.81 12.37 17.64
N VAL A 43 -10.83 12.12 18.50
CA VAL A 43 -9.50 11.63 18.08
C VAL A 43 -9.60 10.22 17.48
N GLY A 44 -10.28 9.30 18.14
CA GLY A 44 -10.47 7.94 17.63
C GLY A 44 -11.23 7.92 16.30
N GLY A 45 -12.33 8.68 16.21
CA GLY A 45 -13.11 8.83 14.99
C GLY A 45 -12.30 9.42 13.83
N SER A 46 -11.49 10.44 14.09
CA SER A 46 -10.65 11.05 13.05
C SER A 46 -9.54 10.11 12.56
N ILE A 47 -8.94 9.29 13.42
CA ILE A 47 -7.95 8.27 13.02
C ILE A 47 -8.61 7.20 12.14
N ILE A 48 -9.80 6.72 12.50
CA ILE A 48 -10.51 5.70 11.70
C ILE A 48 -10.89 6.27 10.33
N LEU A 49 -11.48 7.47 10.30
CA LEU A 49 -11.88 8.12 9.06
C LEU A 49 -10.68 8.40 8.16
N THR A 50 -9.61 8.96 8.72
CA THR A 50 -8.37 9.24 7.98
C THR A 50 -7.74 7.94 7.49
N GLY A 51 -7.68 6.91 8.34
CA GLY A 51 -7.19 5.59 7.99
C GLY A 51 -7.97 4.96 6.84
N ALA A 52 -9.30 5.09 6.81
CA ALA A 52 -10.13 4.59 5.72
C ALA A 52 -9.85 5.30 4.39
N VAL A 53 -9.73 6.64 4.40
CA VAL A 53 -9.42 7.42 3.19
C VAL A 53 -8.01 7.11 2.69
N VAL A 54 -7.02 7.11 3.59
CA VAL A 54 -5.63 6.76 3.27
C VAL A 54 -5.56 5.34 2.73
N TYR A 55 -6.29 4.38 3.32
CA TYR A 55 -6.36 3.01 2.84
C TYR A 55 -6.96 2.96 1.43
N SER A 56 -8.10 3.61 1.19
CA SER A 56 -8.77 3.61 -0.12
C SER A 56 -7.88 4.16 -1.24
N ILE A 57 -7.18 5.27 -0.98
CA ILE A 57 -6.25 5.87 -1.95
C ILE A 57 -5.02 4.99 -2.11
N SER A 58 -4.45 4.47 -1.00
CA SER A 58 -3.27 3.61 -1.05
C SER A 58 -3.54 2.31 -1.78
N SER A 59 -4.70 1.67 -1.57
CA SER A 59 -5.07 0.45 -2.30
C SER A 59 -5.30 0.72 -3.79
N ALA A 60 -5.78 1.91 -4.16
CA ALA A 60 -5.96 2.30 -5.56
C ALA A 60 -4.63 2.62 -6.25
N LEU A 61 -3.73 3.35 -5.57
CA LEU A 61 -2.43 3.79 -6.13
C LEU A 61 -1.35 2.71 -6.06
N PHE A 62 -1.28 1.97 -4.95
CA PHE A 62 -0.40 0.82 -4.77
C PHE A 62 -1.09 -0.48 -5.14
N SER A 63 -1.99 -0.44 -6.15
CA SER A 63 -2.39 -1.65 -6.85
C SER A 63 -1.11 -2.42 -7.20
N PRO A 64 -1.01 -3.73 -6.86
CA PRO A 64 0.20 -4.55 -7.05
C PRO A 64 0.75 -4.56 -8.48
N SER A 65 -0.05 -4.08 -9.42
CA SER A 65 0.19 -3.84 -10.83
C SER A 65 0.86 -2.50 -11.14
N SER A 66 1.74 -1.98 -10.27
CA SER A 66 2.51 -0.78 -10.60
C SER A 66 3.55 -1.12 -11.67
N PRO A 67 3.65 -0.34 -12.76
CA PRO A 67 4.57 -0.63 -13.87
C PRO A 67 6.04 -0.60 -13.41
N TYR A 68 6.35 0.15 -12.36
CA TYR A 68 7.67 0.14 -11.73
C TYR A 68 8.02 -1.19 -11.08
N LYS A 69 7.05 -1.85 -10.42
CA LYS A 69 7.24 -3.16 -9.80
C LYS A 69 7.47 -4.24 -10.85
N VAL A 70 6.74 -4.16 -11.97
CA VAL A 70 6.91 -5.07 -13.12
C VAL A 70 8.31 -4.90 -13.72
N ARG A 71 8.75 -3.65 -13.97
CA ARG A 71 10.12 -3.36 -14.44
C ARG A 71 11.18 -3.89 -13.49
N ASP A 72 11.05 -3.63 -12.18
CA ASP A 72 12.08 -4.03 -11.22
C ASP A 72 12.18 -5.56 -11.16
N LYS A 73 11.05 -6.27 -11.13
CA LYS A 73 11.01 -7.73 -11.13
C LYS A 73 11.42 -8.36 -12.45
N SER A 74 11.10 -7.77 -13.60
CA SER A 74 11.62 -8.26 -14.88
C SER A 74 13.13 -8.05 -14.96
N PHE A 75 13.63 -6.92 -14.46
CA PHE A 75 15.06 -6.64 -14.49
C PHE A 75 15.86 -7.54 -13.56
N ASP A 76 15.34 -7.88 -12.38
CA ASP A 76 15.94 -8.87 -11.50
C ASP A 76 16.12 -10.22 -12.21
N ARG A 77 15.07 -10.70 -12.92
CA ARG A 77 15.17 -11.94 -13.71
C ARG A 77 16.19 -11.85 -14.84
N ILE A 78 16.25 -10.72 -15.54
CA ILE A 78 17.22 -10.51 -16.63
C ILE A 78 18.66 -10.51 -16.11
N ARG A 79 18.90 -10.02 -14.89
CA ARG A 79 20.24 -10.04 -14.27
C ARG A 79 20.71 -11.43 -13.86
N GLU A 80 19.79 -12.38 -13.73
CA GLU A 80 20.07 -13.77 -13.38
C GLU A 80 20.19 -14.67 -14.63
N ASP A 81 19.77 -14.18 -15.80
CA ASP A 81 19.79 -14.92 -17.05
C ASP A 81 21.19 -14.97 -17.68
N GLU A 82 21.74 -16.17 -17.85
CA GLU A 82 23.09 -16.36 -18.39
C GLU A 82 23.25 -15.88 -19.84
N GLU A 83 22.22 -16.02 -20.67
CA GLU A 83 22.30 -15.62 -22.08
C GLU A 83 22.37 -14.09 -22.18
N VAL A 84 21.55 -13.39 -21.40
CA VAL A 84 21.61 -11.92 -21.34
C VAL A 84 22.92 -11.43 -20.73
N ILE A 85 23.42 -12.07 -19.67
CA ILE A 85 24.72 -11.75 -19.07
C ILE A 85 25.85 -11.90 -20.10
N LYS A 86 25.86 -12.97 -20.90
CA LYS A 86 26.87 -13.20 -21.94
C LYS A 86 26.84 -12.12 -23.03
N ILE A 87 25.65 -11.58 -23.35
CA ILE A 87 25.48 -10.58 -24.40
C ILE A 87 25.79 -9.17 -23.90
N ILE A 88 25.20 -8.76 -22.78
CA ILE A 88 25.21 -7.38 -22.29
C ILE A 88 26.37 -7.12 -21.31
N GLY A 89 26.74 -8.15 -20.55
CA GLY A 89 27.79 -8.08 -19.53
C GLY A 89 27.31 -7.50 -18.19
N THR A 90 28.16 -7.64 -17.18
CA THR A 90 27.94 -7.14 -15.81
C THR A 90 28.97 -6.04 -15.48
N PRO A 91 28.57 -4.93 -14.84
CA PRO A 91 27.25 -4.62 -14.29
C PRO A 91 26.27 -4.08 -15.33
N MET A 92 24.98 -4.40 -15.17
CA MET A 92 23.90 -3.97 -16.05
C MET A 92 23.04 -2.88 -15.39
N LYS A 93 22.61 -1.89 -16.17
CA LYS A 93 21.74 -0.78 -15.76
C LYS A 93 20.47 -0.76 -16.60
N ALA A 94 19.35 -0.41 -15.99
CA ALA A 94 18.07 -0.19 -16.67
C ALA A 94 17.72 1.31 -16.67
N PHE A 95 17.23 1.79 -17.80
CA PHE A 95 16.78 3.16 -18.04
C PHE A 95 15.36 3.14 -18.63
N GLY A 96 14.47 4.02 -18.20
CA GLY A 96 13.19 4.20 -18.89
C GLY A 96 13.33 5.05 -20.15
N GLU A 97 12.24 5.22 -20.90
CA GLU A 97 12.19 6.11 -22.06
C GLU A 97 12.27 7.59 -21.62
N GLY A 98 13.28 8.32 -22.07
CA GLY A 98 13.43 9.76 -21.83
C GLY A 98 14.82 10.21 -21.37
N SER A 99 15.25 11.38 -21.88
CA SER A 99 16.62 11.89 -21.80
C SER A 99 17.02 12.56 -20.45
N ARG A 100 16.15 12.71 -19.44
CA ARG A 100 16.50 13.45 -18.20
C ARG A 100 15.71 13.03 -16.98
N ARG A 101 16.41 12.79 -15.85
CA ARG A 101 16.05 12.73 -14.39
C ARG A 101 14.68 12.14 -13.95
N ARG A 102 13.80 11.77 -14.87
CA ARG A 102 12.47 11.22 -14.70
C ARG A 102 12.16 10.45 -15.98
N SER A 103 12.84 9.33 -16.17
CA SER A 103 12.60 8.44 -17.31
C SER A 103 11.17 7.92 -17.22
N GLN A 104 10.33 8.26 -18.20
CA GLN A 104 8.97 7.74 -18.27
C GLN A 104 9.07 6.31 -18.77
N LEU A 105 8.62 5.37 -17.95
CA LEU A 105 8.52 3.99 -18.41
C LEU A 105 7.30 3.92 -19.32
N VAL A 106 7.48 3.54 -20.60
CA VAL A 106 6.34 3.26 -21.46
C VAL A 106 5.63 2.05 -20.88
N HIS A 107 4.42 2.29 -20.40
CA HIS A 107 3.57 1.27 -19.85
C HIS A 107 2.20 1.31 -20.51
N ASN A 108 1.68 0.15 -20.83
CA ASN A 108 0.27 0.01 -21.17
C ASN A 108 -0.39 -0.88 -20.11
N GLN A 109 -1.46 -0.38 -19.52
CA GLN A 109 -2.26 -1.12 -18.55
C GLN A 109 -3.57 -1.48 -19.23
N GLU A 110 -3.73 -2.77 -19.49
CA GLU A 110 -4.90 -3.30 -20.17
C GLU A 110 -5.60 -4.27 -19.22
N VAL A 111 -6.92 -4.19 -19.13
CA VAL A 111 -7.71 -5.16 -18.37
C VAL A 111 -8.35 -6.08 -19.39
N VAL A 112 -7.88 -7.32 -19.43
CA VAL A 112 -8.39 -8.37 -20.31
C VAL A 112 -9.04 -9.42 -19.41
N ASP A 113 -10.32 -9.71 -19.63
CA ASP A 113 -11.09 -10.70 -18.87
C ASP A 113 -11.12 -10.49 -17.34
N GLY A 114 -11.12 -9.22 -16.91
CA GLY A 114 -11.10 -8.86 -15.49
C GLY A 114 -9.73 -9.03 -14.81
N VAL A 115 -8.71 -9.47 -15.54
CA VAL A 115 -7.33 -9.56 -15.07
C VAL A 115 -6.54 -8.37 -15.59
N LYS A 116 -5.81 -7.70 -14.69
CA LYS A 116 -4.96 -6.56 -15.06
C LYS A 116 -3.65 -7.07 -15.68
N HIS A 117 -3.45 -6.76 -16.95
CA HIS A 117 -2.21 -6.93 -17.69
C HIS A 117 -1.42 -5.63 -17.66
N VAL A 118 -0.13 -5.73 -17.37
CA VAL A 118 0.80 -4.61 -17.37
C VAL A 118 1.92 -4.93 -18.33
N LYS A 119 1.97 -4.19 -19.43
CA LYS A 119 3.05 -4.23 -20.42
C LYS A 119 4.00 -3.08 -20.12
N VAL A 120 5.29 -3.37 -20.03
CA VAL A 120 6.34 -2.39 -19.78
C VAL A 120 7.42 -2.51 -20.85
N GLN A 121 7.90 -1.35 -21.31
CA GLN A 121 9.06 -1.24 -22.18
C GLN A 121 10.11 -0.34 -21.53
N TYR A 122 11.36 -0.79 -21.52
CA TYR A 122 12.48 -0.02 -20.99
C TYR A 122 13.79 -0.46 -21.63
N HIS A 123 14.82 0.37 -21.50
CA HIS A 123 16.13 0.13 -22.09
C HIS A 123 17.11 -0.41 -21.04
N ILE A 124 18.03 -1.28 -21.44
CA ILE A 124 19.12 -1.78 -20.60
C ILE A 124 20.48 -1.56 -21.27
N SER A 125 21.48 -1.32 -20.46
CA SER A 125 22.85 -1.09 -20.91
C SER A 125 23.85 -1.78 -19.99
N GLY A 126 24.83 -2.43 -20.58
CA GLY A 126 25.98 -2.99 -19.90
C GLY A 126 27.28 -2.67 -20.64
N PRO A 127 28.40 -3.25 -20.21
CA PRO A 127 29.71 -2.99 -20.79
C PRO A 127 29.84 -3.43 -22.26
N ASN A 128 29.13 -4.49 -22.65
CA ASN A 128 29.31 -5.11 -23.96
C ASN A 128 28.26 -4.69 -24.98
N ALA A 129 27.04 -4.40 -24.52
CA ALA A 129 25.92 -4.08 -25.39
C ALA A 129 24.83 -3.26 -24.66
N GLN A 130 23.89 -2.80 -25.47
CA GLN A 130 22.65 -2.16 -25.05
C GLN A 130 21.48 -2.92 -25.68
N GLY A 131 20.29 -2.83 -25.09
CA GLY A 131 19.11 -3.52 -25.59
C GLY A 131 17.82 -2.96 -25.04
N ASP A 132 16.72 -3.26 -25.72
CA ASP A 132 15.37 -2.91 -25.32
C ASP A 132 14.69 -4.13 -24.70
N VAL A 133 13.95 -3.90 -23.61
CA VAL A 133 13.24 -4.94 -22.88
C VAL A 133 11.75 -4.73 -23.06
N PHE A 134 11.07 -5.81 -23.43
CA PHE A 134 9.62 -5.90 -23.48
C PHE A 134 9.17 -6.93 -22.47
N ALA A 135 8.41 -6.52 -21.47
CA ALA A 135 7.88 -7.43 -20.46
C ALA A 135 6.38 -7.24 -20.27
N GLU A 136 5.65 -8.34 -20.15
CA GLU A 136 4.24 -8.35 -19.78
C GLU A 136 4.04 -9.22 -18.55
N ALA A 137 3.33 -8.68 -17.56
CA ALA A 137 2.90 -9.42 -16.39
C ALA A 137 1.40 -9.27 -16.16
N LYS A 138 0.77 -10.34 -15.70
CA LYS A 138 -0.58 -10.34 -15.14
C LYS A 138 -0.52 -10.30 -13.63
N GLN A 139 -1.53 -9.68 -13.03
CA GLN A 139 -1.72 -9.79 -11.59
C GLN A 139 -2.26 -11.18 -11.23
N SER A 140 -1.55 -11.91 -10.38
CA SER A 140 -1.93 -13.23 -9.91
C SER A 140 -2.20 -13.22 -8.40
N GLY A 141 -3.36 -13.78 -8.02
CA GLY A 141 -3.76 -14.01 -6.64
C GLY A 141 -4.17 -12.76 -5.84
N TRP A 142 -4.74 -13.01 -4.66
CA TRP A 142 -5.22 -11.99 -3.74
C TRP A 142 -4.07 -11.12 -3.18
N PHE A 143 -2.87 -11.70 -3.02
CA PHE A 143 -1.70 -11.02 -2.45
C PHE A 143 -0.95 -10.12 -3.45
N GLY A 144 -1.39 -10.04 -4.71
CA GLY A 144 -0.76 -9.18 -5.69
C GLY A 144 0.58 -9.70 -6.21
N GLY A 145 0.66 -11.01 -6.45
CA GLY A 145 1.75 -11.62 -7.19
C GLY A 145 1.79 -11.10 -8.63
N LEU A 146 2.99 -11.09 -9.22
CA LEU A 146 3.19 -10.76 -10.63
C LEU A 146 3.54 -12.06 -11.36
N ASP A 147 2.71 -12.45 -12.31
CA ASP A 147 2.97 -13.58 -13.17
C ASP A 147 3.34 -13.09 -14.57
N PHE A 148 4.57 -13.34 -15.00
CA PHE A 148 5.09 -12.82 -16.27
C PHE A 148 4.69 -13.73 -17.44
N ASN A 149 3.99 -13.16 -18.42
CA ASN A 149 3.68 -13.84 -19.68
C ASN A 149 4.93 -13.95 -20.55
N TYR A 150 5.65 -12.84 -20.70
CA TYR A 150 6.92 -12.83 -21.42
C TYR A 150 7.86 -11.77 -20.86
N ILE A 151 9.16 -12.03 -21.02
CA ILE A 151 10.26 -11.09 -20.83
C ILE A 151 11.20 -11.32 -22.01
N ILE A 152 11.26 -10.33 -22.90
CA ILE A 152 12.04 -10.38 -24.13
C ILE A 152 13.08 -9.27 -24.07
N VAL A 153 14.33 -9.62 -24.34
CA VAL A 153 15.43 -8.67 -24.47
C VAL A 153 15.85 -8.63 -25.94
N ASP A 154 15.60 -7.50 -26.59
CA ASP A 154 16.04 -7.24 -27.95
C ASP A 154 17.36 -6.47 -27.95
N CYS A 155 18.38 -7.06 -28.57
CA CYS A 155 19.71 -6.48 -28.67
C CYS A 155 19.99 -6.11 -30.13
N PRO A 156 20.41 -4.87 -30.44
CA PRO A 156 20.74 -4.50 -31.81
C PRO A 156 21.78 -5.47 -32.39
N ARG A 157 21.50 -5.99 -33.60
CA ARG A 157 22.36 -6.92 -34.35
C ARG A 157 22.50 -8.33 -33.75
N ARG A 158 21.64 -8.72 -32.80
CA ARG A 158 21.54 -10.10 -32.30
C ARG A 158 20.09 -10.59 -32.34
N LYS A 159 19.89 -11.89 -32.17
CA LYS A 159 18.54 -12.44 -32.00
C LYS A 159 17.98 -12.02 -30.64
N PRO A 160 16.67 -11.76 -30.52
CA PRO A 160 16.04 -11.49 -29.24
C PRO A 160 16.19 -12.68 -28.30
N VAL A 161 16.48 -12.39 -27.03
CA VAL A 161 16.57 -13.39 -25.96
C VAL A 161 15.24 -13.45 -25.22
N TYR A 162 14.71 -14.66 -25.05
CA TYR A 162 13.44 -14.93 -24.38
C TYR A 162 13.73 -15.45 -22.97
N VAL A 163 13.81 -14.54 -21.99
CA VAL A 163 14.06 -14.90 -20.58
C VAL A 163 12.84 -15.61 -19.98
N VAL A 164 11.64 -15.18 -20.38
CA VAL A 164 10.39 -15.88 -20.11
C VAL A 164 9.55 -15.82 -21.38
N ASP A 165 8.99 -16.95 -21.78
CA ASP A 165 8.02 -17.01 -22.86
C ASP A 165 6.92 -18.02 -22.54
N ARG A 166 5.74 -17.51 -22.16
CA ARG A 166 4.50 -18.27 -21.92
C ARG A 166 3.38 -17.77 -22.83
N ARG A 167 3.72 -17.22 -24.01
CA ARG A 167 2.73 -16.73 -24.97
C ARG A 167 1.86 -17.86 -25.54
N ASP A 168 2.44 -19.05 -25.70
CA ASP A 168 1.75 -20.21 -26.29
C ASP A 168 0.69 -20.83 -25.37
N GLU A 169 0.86 -20.72 -24.05
CA GLU A 169 -0.10 -21.21 -23.06
C GLU A 169 -1.43 -20.42 -23.09
N GLN A 170 -1.41 -19.18 -23.59
CA GLN A 170 -2.59 -18.30 -23.64
C GLN A 170 -3.38 -18.39 -24.95
N ALA A 171 -2.76 -18.89 -26.02
CA ALA A 171 -3.45 -19.15 -27.28
C ALA A 171 -4.41 -20.35 -27.19
N THR A 172 -4.27 -21.19 -26.16
CA THR A 172 -5.08 -22.41 -25.96
C THR A 172 -6.30 -22.17 -25.04
N SER A 173 -6.42 -20.98 -24.44
CA SER A 173 -7.53 -20.64 -23.52
C SER A 173 -8.55 -19.66 -24.11
N GLN A 174 -8.51 -19.42 -25.43
CA GLN A 174 -9.55 -18.69 -26.18
C GLN A 174 -10.38 -19.64 -27.02
#